data_AF-A0A6I7MMZ8-F1
#
_entry.id   AF-A0A6I7MMZ8-F1
#
_cell.length_a   1.000
_cell.length_b   1.000
_cell.length_c   1.000
_cell.angle_alpha   90.00
_cell.angle_beta   90.00
_cell.angle_gamma   90.00
#
_symmetry.space_group_name_H-M   'P 1'
#
loop_
_entity.id
_entity.type
_entity.pdbx_description
1 polymer ?
#
loop_
_entity_poly.entity_id
_entity_poly.type
_entity_poly.pdbx_seq_one_letter_code
_entity_poly.pdbx_strand_id
1 'polypeptide(L)'
;CRTGFYMSLLGSPTEERVGEAWLAAMRDVLAVNRMEEIPELNEFQCGTYTMHSLEEAKRIAQGIIDQGIGVNKNDDIALSPERLKALGNDVQ
;
A
#
# COMPACT_ATOMS: atom_id res chain seq x y z
N CYS A 1 10.42 6.18 -0.78
CA CYS A 1 10.58 5.19 -1.87
C CYS A 1 9.36 5.11 -2.81
N ARG A 2 8.12 5.46 -2.38
CA ARG A 2 6.88 5.34 -3.21
C ARG A 2 6.58 3.91 -3.68
N THR A 3 6.88 2.92 -2.84
CA THR A 3 6.71 1.47 -3.16
C THR A 3 5.59 0.81 -2.35
N GLY A 4 4.87 1.53 -1.51
CA GLY A 4 3.82 0.97 -0.67
C GLY A 4 3.29 1.94 0.36
N PHE A 5 2.40 1.43 1.21
CA PHE A 5 1.75 2.14 2.31
C PHE A 5 1.91 1.33 3.60
N TYR A 6 1.94 2.02 4.73
CA TYR A 6 1.80 1.40 6.06
C TYR A 6 0.39 1.63 6.58
N MET A 7 -0.19 0.63 7.22
CA MET A 7 -1.53 0.69 7.81
C MET A 7 -1.44 0.33 9.30
N SER A 8 -1.79 1.28 10.18
CA SER A 8 -1.94 1.06 11.61
C SER A 8 -3.40 0.80 11.95
N LEU A 9 -3.65 -0.16 12.85
CA LEU A 9 -5.00 -0.57 13.25
C LEU A 9 -5.02 -1.12 14.68
N LEU A 10 -6.21 -1.21 15.25
CA LEU A 10 -6.43 -1.93 16.51
C LEU A 10 -6.77 -3.40 16.23
N GLY A 11 -6.15 -4.30 17.01
CA GLY A 11 -6.31 -5.74 16.87
C GLY A 11 -5.16 -6.41 16.11
N SER A 12 -5.32 -7.70 15.83
CA SER A 12 -4.30 -8.55 15.19
C SER A 12 -4.93 -9.47 14.13
N PRO A 13 -5.43 -8.91 13.01
CA PRO A 13 -5.92 -9.72 11.90
C PRO A 13 -4.78 -10.51 11.27
N THR A 14 -5.09 -11.64 10.63
CA THR A 14 -4.10 -12.37 9.83
C THR A 14 -3.76 -11.61 8.55
N GLU A 15 -2.58 -11.88 8.01
CA GLU A 15 -2.06 -11.29 6.80
C GLU A 15 -2.97 -11.60 5.59
N GLU A 16 -3.54 -12.80 5.52
CA GLU A 16 -4.48 -13.17 4.46
C GLU A 16 -5.74 -12.33 4.50
N ARG A 17 -6.31 -12.10 5.69
CA ARG A 17 -7.49 -11.25 5.85
C ARG A 17 -7.20 -9.81 5.41
N VAL A 18 -6.01 -9.30 5.73
CA VAL A 18 -5.59 -7.97 5.28
C VAL A 18 -5.40 -7.94 3.76
N GLY A 19 -4.79 -8.98 3.17
CA GLY A 19 -4.59 -9.11 1.73
C GLY A 19 -5.91 -9.17 0.95
N GLU A 20 -6.89 -9.92 1.44
CA GLU A 20 -8.24 -9.99 0.85
C GLU A 20 -8.96 -8.62 0.89
N ALA A 21 -8.89 -7.94 2.04
CA ALA A 21 -9.47 -6.60 2.19
C ALA A 21 -8.78 -5.57 1.27
N TRP A 22 -7.46 -5.66 1.13
CA TRP A 22 -6.70 -4.81 0.21
C TRP A 22 -7.10 -5.09 -1.24
N LEU A 23 -7.23 -6.36 -1.64
CA LEU A 23 -7.68 -6.74 -2.99
C LEU A 23 -9.08 -6.19 -3.28
N ALA A 24 -10.00 -6.27 -2.31
CA ALA A 24 -11.34 -5.69 -2.43
C ALA A 24 -11.27 -4.17 -2.63
N ALA A 25 -10.47 -3.46 -1.83
CA ALA A 25 -10.28 -2.02 -1.97
C ALA A 25 -9.70 -1.62 -3.34
N MET A 26 -8.81 -2.42 -3.93
CA MET A 26 -8.32 -2.17 -5.30
C MET A 26 -9.44 -2.27 -6.34
N ARG A 27 -10.41 -3.18 -6.16
CA ARG A 27 -11.60 -3.25 -7.04
C ARG A 27 -12.51 -2.04 -6.86
N ASP A 28 -12.64 -1.53 -5.63
CA ASP A 28 -13.41 -0.32 -5.37
C ASP A 28 -12.79 0.91 -6.07
N VAL A 29 -11.45 1.01 -6.10
CA VAL A 29 -10.75 2.06 -6.86
C VAL A 29 -11.07 2.00 -8.35
N LEU A 30 -11.13 0.80 -8.95
CA LEU A 30 -11.48 0.66 -10.37
C LEU A 30 -12.92 1.09 -10.68
N ALA A 31 -13.84 0.97 -9.71
CA ALA A 31 -15.25 1.32 -9.85
C ALA A 31 -15.53 2.84 -9.79
N VAL A 32 -14.58 3.67 -9.33
CA VAL A 32 -14.72 5.14 -9.31
C VAL A 32 -14.76 5.65 -10.75
N ASN A 33 -15.82 6.31 -11.19
CA ASN A 33 -15.96 6.67 -12.61
C ASN A 33 -15.34 8.02 -12.94
N ARG A 34 -15.35 8.95 -11.98
CA ARG A 34 -14.95 10.34 -12.21
C ARG A 34 -14.17 10.91 -11.05
N MET A 35 -13.34 11.92 -11.33
CA MET A 35 -12.50 12.57 -10.31
C MET A 35 -13.33 13.23 -9.21
N GLU A 36 -14.52 13.73 -9.52
CA GLU A 36 -15.42 14.40 -8.56
C GLU A 36 -16.03 13.43 -7.53
N GLU A 37 -15.91 12.11 -7.78
CA GLU A 37 -16.34 11.08 -6.83
C GLU A 37 -15.26 10.76 -5.78
N ILE A 38 -14.04 11.30 -5.95
CA ILE A 38 -12.96 11.14 -4.97
C ILE A 38 -13.26 12.01 -3.76
N PRO A 39 -13.39 11.43 -2.56
CA PRO A 39 -13.63 12.19 -1.35
C PRO A 39 -12.54 13.25 -1.13
N GLU A 40 -12.97 14.44 -0.67
CA GLU A 40 -12.08 15.53 -0.26
C GLU A 40 -11.18 16.13 -1.36
N LEU A 41 -11.40 15.77 -2.64
CA LEU A 41 -10.68 16.35 -3.77
C LEU A 41 -11.23 17.74 -4.11
N ASN A 42 -10.91 18.72 -3.27
CA ASN A 42 -11.23 20.13 -3.45
C ASN A 42 -10.25 21.02 -2.67
N GLU A 43 -10.28 22.33 -2.95
CA GLU A 43 -9.37 23.32 -2.36
C GLU A 43 -9.50 23.50 -0.84
N PHE A 44 -10.63 23.09 -0.26
CA PHE A 44 -10.91 23.28 1.16
C PHE A 44 -10.42 22.12 2.03
N GLN A 45 -10.27 20.93 1.45
CA GLN A 45 -10.02 19.70 2.20
C GLN A 45 -8.71 18.98 1.82
N CYS A 46 -8.16 19.25 0.62
CA CYS A 46 -6.90 18.67 0.19
C CYS A 46 -5.79 19.73 0.12
N GLY A 47 -4.70 19.52 0.86
CA GLY A 47 -3.56 20.44 0.90
C GLY A 47 -2.86 20.65 -0.46
N THR A 48 -3.05 19.75 -1.43
CA THR A 48 -2.56 19.92 -2.81
C THR A 48 -3.53 19.27 -3.81
N TYR A 49 -4.76 19.79 -3.88
CA TYR A 49 -5.85 19.23 -4.70
C TYR A 49 -5.58 19.14 -6.22
N THR A 50 -4.55 19.83 -6.72
CA THR A 50 -4.15 19.80 -8.14
C THR A 50 -3.28 18.60 -8.51
N MET A 51 -2.74 17.86 -7.55
CA MET A 51 -1.82 16.74 -7.78
C MET A 51 -2.54 15.38 -7.68
N HIS A 52 -3.59 15.20 -8.48
CA HIS A 52 -4.38 13.97 -8.51
C HIS A 52 -4.52 13.41 -9.93
N SER A 53 -4.60 12.08 -10.03
CA SER A 53 -4.78 11.36 -11.30
C SER A 53 -5.55 10.07 -11.05
N LEU A 54 -6.85 10.05 -11.38
CA LEU A 54 -7.68 8.84 -11.28
C LEU A 54 -7.15 7.73 -12.19
N GLU A 55 -6.68 8.07 -13.39
CA GLU A 55 -6.12 7.10 -14.34
C GLU A 55 -4.87 6.41 -13.78
N GLU A 56 -3.97 7.15 -13.12
CA GLU A 56 -2.80 6.56 -12.49
C GLU A 56 -3.18 5.68 -11.29
N ALA A 57 -4.13 6.14 -10.46
CA ALA A 57 -4.63 5.37 -9.34
C ALA A 57 -5.26 4.03 -9.79
N LYS A 58 -6.09 4.05 -10.84
CA LYS A 58 -6.66 2.85 -11.44
C LYS A 58 -5.61 1.93 -12.03
N ARG A 59 -4.57 2.47 -12.68
CA ARG A 59 -3.46 1.67 -13.21
C ARG A 59 -2.71 0.94 -12.10
N ILE A 60 -2.46 1.61 -10.97
CA ILE A 60 -1.84 0.97 -9.80
C ILE A 60 -2.76 -0.13 -9.25
N ALA A 61 -4.05 0.15 -9.07
CA ALA A 61 -5.01 -0.82 -8.56
C ALA A 61 -5.11 -2.07 -9.46
N GLN A 62 -5.19 -1.88 -10.79
CA GLN A 62 -5.17 -2.97 -11.74
C GLN A 62 -3.87 -3.78 -11.66
N GLY A 63 -2.71 -3.11 -11.55
CA GLY A 63 -1.42 -3.78 -11.42
C GLY A 63 -1.33 -4.66 -10.17
N ILE A 64 -1.90 -4.23 -9.04
CA ILE A 64 -1.99 -5.05 -7.82
C ILE A 64 -2.90 -6.26 -8.04
N ILE A 65 -4.05 -6.08 -8.68
CA ILE A 65 -4.99 -7.17 -8.96
C ILE A 65 -4.35 -8.23 -9.87
N ASP A 66 -3.67 -7.78 -10.94
CA ASP A 66 -3.05 -8.67 -11.93
C ASP A 66 -1.89 -9.48 -11.36
N GLN A 67 -1.09 -8.88 -10.47
CA GLN A 67 0.03 -9.56 -9.81
C GLN A 67 -0.41 -10.44 -8.64
N GLY A 68 -1.56 -10.13 -8.03
CA GLY A 68 -2.01 -10.74 -6.79
C GLY A 68 -1.25 -10.22 -5.56
N ILE A 69 -1.75 -10.59 -4.38
CA ILE A 69 -1.18 -10.18 -3.09
C ILE A 69 -0.69 -11.45 -2.37
N GLY A 70 0.63 -11.51 -2.13
CA GLY A 70 1.27 -12.56 -1.34
C GLY A 70 1.55 -12.12 0.09
N VAL A 71 1.86 -13.10 0.96
CA VAL A 71 2.29 -12.87 2.34
C VAL A 71 3.80 -13.00 2.43
N ASN A 72 4.47 -11.92 2.83
CA ASN A 72 5.90 -11.95 3.12
C ASN A 72 6.10 -12.38 4.57
N LYS A 73 6.92 -13.41 4.81
CA LYS A 73 7.30 -13.83 6.15
C LYS A 73 8.56 -13.09 6.57
N ASN A 74 8.52 -12.47 7.75
CA ASN A 74 9.66 -11.70 8.27
C ASN A 74 10.93 -12.57 8.38
N ASP A 75 10.79 -13.84 8.78
CA ASP A 75 11.90 -14.77 8.92
C ASP A 75 12.60 -15.04 7.57
N ASP A 76 11.85 -15.11 6.47
CA ASP A 76 12.38 -15.40 5.12
C ASP A 76 13.21 -14.24 4.57
N ILE A 77 12.96 -13.00 5.04
CA ILE A 77 13.62 -11.78 4.58
C ILE A 77 14.54 -11.15 5.64
N ALA A 78 14.72 -11.83 6.78
CA ALA A 78 15.59 -11.38 7.84
C ALA A 78 17.03 -11.28 7.34
N LEU A 79 17.67 -10.14 7.58
CA LEU A 79 19.08 -9.96 7.26
C LEU A 79 19.93 -10.69 8.30
N SER A 80 20.91 -11.48 7.84
CA SER A 80 21.89 -12.15 8.71
C SER A 80 22.65 -11.15 9.60
N PRO A 81 23.07 -11.55 10.82
CA PRO A 81 23.92 -10.74 11.69
C PRO A 81 25.15 -10.14 10.99
N GLU A 82 25.83 -10.94 10.17
CA GLU A 82 27.03 -10.51 9.42
C GLU A 82 26.70 -9.38 8.44
N ARG A 83 25.55 -9.50 7.74
CA ARG A 83 25.06 -8.48 6.81
C ARG A 83 24.64 -7.20 7.54
N LEU A 84 23.97 -7.30 8.68
CA LEU A 84 23.59 -6.14 9.49
C LEU A 84 24.82 -5.38 10.00
N LYS A 85 25.83 -6.12 10.48
CA LYS A 85 27.12 -5.56 10.91
C LYS A 85 27.85 -4.86 9.76
N ALA A 86 27.87 -5.46 8.56
CA ALA A 86 28.47 -4.86 7.38
C ALA A 86 27.77 -3.55 6.94
N LEU A 87 26.48 -3.38 7.28
CA LEU A 87 25.70 -2.16 7.04
C LEU A 87 25.83 -1.13 8.18
N GLY A 88 26.63 -1.40 9.21
CA GLY A 88 26.89 -0.47 10.32
C GLY A 88 25.84 -0.49 11.43
N ASN A 89 25.03 -1.54 11.54
CA ASN A 89 24.08 -1.70 12.64
C ASN A 89 24.76 -2.36 13.84
N ASP A 90 24.42 -1.92 15.05
CA ASP A 90 24.79 -2.61 16.28
C ASP A 90 23.98 -3.90 16.39
N VAL A 91 24.64 -5.02 16.11
CA VAL A 91 24.08 -6.35 16.29
C VAL A 91 24.54 -6.82 17.66
N GLN A 92 23.61 -6.91 18.62
CA GLN A 92 23.86 -7.53 19.93
C GLN A 92 24.05 -9.03 19.81
#